data_AF-A0AAP6RU49-F1
#
_entry.id   AF-A0AAP6RU49-F1
#
_cell.length_a   1.000
_cell.length_b   1.000
_cell.length_c   1.000
_cell.angle_alpha   90.00
_cell.angle_beta   90.00
_cell.angle_gamma   90.00
#
_symmetry.space_group_name_H-M   'P 1'
#
loop_
_entity.id
_entity.type
_entity.pdbx_description
1 polymer ?
#
loop_
_entity_poly.entity_id
_entity_poly.type
_entity_poly.pdbx_seq_one_letter_code
_entity_poly.pdbx_strand_id
1 'polypeptide(L)'
;MKYALGPVLYYWPKNDIATFYQQAADSSADIIYLGESVCAKRREMKVGDWLALAREIARSGKQVVISTLALLQAPSELNELKRYVENGEFLFEANDLGAVNMAAERGLPFVAGHALNCYNAYTLRLLRRQGMIRWCMPVELSRDWLANLLTQCDELGFRHDFEVEVLSYGHLPLAYSARCFTARSENRGKDECETCCIKYPQGRMMRSQEQQQVFVLNGIQTMSGYCYNLGNELPNMQGLVDIVRLSPQGAETLAQIDAFRANERGEQPLALTDHADCNGYWRRVAGLALVG
;
A
#
# COMPACT_ATOMS: atom_id res chain seq x y z
N MET A 1 10.95 -11.42 -9.86
CA MET A 1 10.74 -10.50 -8.70
C MET A 1 9.89 -11.22 -7.66
N LYS A 2 9.69 -10.68 -6.45
CA LYS A 2 8.64 -11.17 -5.53
C LYS A 2 7.32 -10.44 -5.80
N TYR A 3 6.20 -11.07 -5.47
CA TYR A 3 4.86 -10.51 -5.59
C TYR A 3 4.20 -10.40 -4.22
N ALA A 4 3.73 -9.20 -3.91
CA ALA A 4 3.09 -8.88 -2.65
C ALA A 4 1.62 -8.53 -2.85
N LEU A 5 0.78 -9.01 -1.93
CA LEU A 5 -0.58 -8.51 -1.75
C LEU A 5 -0.55 -7.43 -0.65
N GLY A 6 -0.91 -6.20 -1.00
CA GLY A 6 -1.01 -5.07 -0.08
C GLY A 6 -2.16 -5.24 0.95
N PRO A 7 -2.24 -4.36 1.96
CA PRO A 7 -3.35 -4.40 2.90
C PRO A 7 -4.63 -3.94 2.20
N VAL A 8 -5.78 -4.48 2.62
CA VAL A 8 -7.10 -3.98 2.21
C VAL A 8 -7.24 -2.52 2.64
N LEU A 9 -7.35 -1.60 1.69
CA LEU A 9 -7.46 -0.15 1.97
C LEU A 9 -8.90 0.29 2.26
N TYR A 10 -9.89 -0.48 1.82
CA TYR A 10 -11.32 -0.14 1.98
C TYR A 10 -11.88 -0.68 3.30
N TYR A 11 -13.03 -0.16 3.72
CA TYR A 11 -13.67 -0.65 4.94
C TYR A 11 -14.61 -1.81 4.64
N TRP A 12 -14.08 -3.03 4.76
CA TRP A 12 -14.85 -4.26 4.58
C TRP A 12 -15.33 -4.85 5.92
N PRO A 13 -16.47 -5.54 5.94
CA PRO A 13 -16.93 -6.33 7.08
C PRO A 13 -15.89 -7.37 7.52
N LYS A 14 -15.85 -7.71 8.82
CA LYS A 14 -14.93 -8.71 9.38
C LYS A 14 -14.94 -10.05 8.64
N ASN A 15 -16.12 -10.55 8.27
CA ASN A 15 -16.25 -11.84 7.60
C ASN A 15 -15.66 -11.82 6.18
N ASP A 16 -15.81 -10.69 5.48
CA ASP A 16 -15.28 -10.52 4.13
C ASP A 16 -13.76 -10.43 4.18
N ILE A 17 -13.21 -9.72 5.17
CA ILE A 17 -11.76 -9.69 5.46
C ILE A 17 -11.24 -11.10 5.72
N ALA A 18 -11.86 -11.85 6.62
CA ALA A 18 -11.44 -13.21 6.96
C ALA A 18 -11.48 -14.14 5.73
N THR A 19 -12.56 -14.09 4.97
CA THR A 19 -12.74 -14.89 3.75
C THR A 19 -11.68 -14.54 2.70
N PHE A 20 -11.44 -13.25 2.47
CA PHE A 20 -10.44 -12.79 1.51
C PHE A 20 -9.03 -13.25 1.87
N TYR A 21 -8.62 -13.10 3.13
CA TYR A 21 -7.27 -13.49 3.53
C TYR A 21 -7.08 -15.01 3.65
N GLN A 22 -8.15 -15.78 3.91
CA GLN A 22 -8.11 -17.24 3.76
C GLN A 22 -7.79 -17.63 2.32
N GLN A 23 -8.46 -17.02 1.33
CA GLN A 23 -8.14 -17.23 -0.09
C GLN A 23 -6.73 -16.73 -0.43
N ALA A 24 -6.33 -15.58 0.13
CA ALA A 24 -5.00 -15.03 -0.09
C ALA A 24 -3.89 -15.96 0.42
N ALA A 25 -4.13 -16.72 1.49
CA ALA A 25 -3.21 -17.74 2.01
C ALA A 25 -2.92 -18.87 1.01
N ASP A 26 -3.82 -19.12 0.05
CA ASP A 26 -3.62 -20.12 -1.01
C ASP A 26 -3.17 -19.49 -2.34
N SER A 27 -3.11 -18.15 -2.44
CA SER A 27 -2.70 -17.45 -3.64
C SER A 27 -1.20 -17.61 -3.95
N SER A 28 -0.77 -17.16 -5.12
CA SER A 28 0.65 -17.11 -5.49
C SER A 28 1.44 -15.96 -4.86
N ALA A 29 0.85 -15.13 -3.99
CA ALA A 29 1.58 -14.07 -3.30
C ALA A 29 2.70 -14.64 -2.39
N ASP A 30 3.90 -14.06 -2.45
CA ASP A 30 5.01 -14.39 -1.54
C ASP A 30 4.89 -13.65 -0.21
N ILE A 31 4.33 -12.43 -0.28
CA ILE A 31 4.23 -11.49 0.84
C ILE A 31 2.77 -11.04 0.97
N ILE A 32 2.24 -11.06 2.18
CA ILE A 32 0.90 -10.54 2.48
C ILE A 32 1.01 -9.45 3.55
N TYR A 33 0.57 -8.27 3.17
CA TYR A 33 0.34 -7.15 4.07
C TYR A 33 -1.10 -7.21 4.59
N LEU A 34 -1.28 -6.98 5.89
CA LEU A 34 -2.59 -6.89 6.52
C LEU A 34 -2.59 -5.89 7.68
N GLY A 35 -3.76 -5.46 8.11
CA GLY A 35 -3.91 -4.39 9.10
C GLY A 35 -4.70 -3.22 8.54
N GLU A 36 -4.86 -2.19 9.37
CA GLU A 36 -5.61 -0.98 9.05
C GLU A 36 -4.64 0.20 8.91
N SER A 37 -4.47 0.69 7.68
CA SER A 37 -3.55 1.79 7.36
C SER A 37 -4.25 3.15 7.14
N VAL A 38 -5.58 3.18 7.12
CA VAL A 38 -6.37 4.35 6.70
C VAL A 38 -7.01 5.07 7.88
N CYS A 39 -7.74 4.38 8.76
CA CYS A 39 -8.53 5.04 9.79
C CYS A 39 -8.76 4.18 11.04
N ALA A 40 -8.31 4.65 12.21
CA ALA A 40 -8.49 3.99 13.51
C ALA A 40 -9.96 3.78 13.95
N LYS A 41 -10.93 4.45 13.31
CA LYS A 41 -12.36 4.27 13.60
C LYS A 41 -12.95 3.02 12.95
N ARG A 42 -12.25 2.38 12.02
CA ARG A 42 -12.65 1.14 11.35
C ARG A 42 -12.36 -0.05 12.27
N ARG A 43 -13.31 -0.37 13.15
CA ARG A 43 -13.09 -1.26 14.30
C ARG A 43 -13.64 -2.68 14.14
N GLU A 44 -14.00 -3.09 12.92
CA GLU A 44 -14.38 -4.49 12.60
C GLU A 44 -13.29 -5.48 13.04
N MET A 45 -12.02 -5.08 12.86
CA MET A 45 -10.85 -5.87 13.25
C MET A 45 -10.05 -5.13 14.32
N LYS A 46 -9.78 -5.79 15.45
CA LYS A 46 -8.88 -5.29 16.50
C LYS A 46 -7.47 -5.83 16.29
N VAL A 47 -6.49 -5.25 16.98
CA VAL A 47 -5.08 -5.71 16.99
C VAL A 47 -4.98 -7.24 17.16
N GLY A 48 -5.72 -7.82 18.11
CA GLY A 48 -5.69 -9.26 18.35
C GLY A 48 -6.26 -10.10 17.20
N ASP A 49 -7.29 -9.59 16.52
CA ASP A 49 -7.86 -10.26 15.34
C ASP A 49 -6.86 -10.26 14.18
N TRP A 50 -6.19 -9.12 13.94
CA TRP A 50 -5.16 -9.02 12.90
C TRP A 50 -3.97 -9.94 13.17
N LEU A 51 -3.45 -9.98 14.41
CA LEU A 51 -2.34 -10.88 14.75
C LEU A 51 -2.74 -12.36 14.69
N ALA A 52 -3.99 -12.71 15.03
CA ALA A 52 -4.48 -14.07 14.88
C ALA A 52 -4.50 -14.49 13.39
N LEU A 53 -5.07 -13.63 12.53
CA LEU A 53 -5.10 -13.85 11.09
C LEU A 53 -3.69 -13.92 10.48
N ALA A 54 -2.77 -13.07 10.94
CA ALA A 54 -1.36 -13.10 10.54
C ALA A 54 -0.71 -14.46 10.83
N ARG A 55 -0.96 -15.06 12.00
CA ARG A 55 -0.45 -16.40 12.34
C ARG A 55 -1.03 -17.48 11.45
N GLU A 56 -2.32 -17.39 11.11
CA GLU A 56 -2.96 -18.34 10.19
C GLU A 56 -2.33 -18.27 8.80
N ILE A 57 -2.17 -17.06 8.25
CA ILE A 57 -1.54 -16.85 6.95
C ILE A 57 -0.07 -17.30 6.98
N ALA A 58 0.69 -17.00 8.02
CA ALA A 58 2.10 -17.37 8.11
C ALA A 58 2.33 -18.90 8.05
N ARG A 59 1.34 -19.72 8.47
CA ARG A 59 1.41 -21.19 8.34
C ARG A 59 1.41 -21.67 6.88
N SER A 60 0.95 -20.85 5.94
CA SER A 60 1.02 -21.14 4.50
C SER A 60 2.42 -20.89 3.90
N GLY A 61 3.39 -20.45 4.71
CA GLY A 61 4.77 -20.19 4.27
C GLY A 61 5.01 -18.80 3.69
N LYS A 62 4.01 -17.91 3.74
CA LYS A 62 4.11 -16.52 3.25
C LYS A 62 4.80 -15.62 4.26
N GLN A 63 5.52 -14.62 3.77
CA GLN A 63 5.97 -13.52 4.63
C GLN A 63 4.78 -12.63 4.97
N VAL A 64 4.53 -12.42 6.26
CA VAL A 64 3.44 -11.55 6.73
C VAL A 64 4.01 -10.22 7.22
N VAL A 65 3.36 -9.12 6.83
CA VAL A 65 3.69 -7.76 7.26
C VAL A 65 2.44 -7.06 7.80
N ILE A 66 2.53 -6.47 8.99
CA ILE A 66 1.42 -5.71 9.59
C ILE A 66 1.53 -4.24 9.18
N SER A 67 0.59 -3.73 8.39
CA SER A 67 0.51 -2.31 8.02
C SER A 67 -0.09 -1.47 9.13
N THR A 68 0.62 -0.42 9.53
CA THR A 68 0.15 0.55 10.53
C THR A 68 -0.55 1.74 9.88
N LEU A 69 -1.26 2.54 10.69
CA LEU A 69 -1.92 3.78 10.24
C LEU A 69 -0.94 4.76 9.59
N ALA A 70 -1.38 5.38 8.49
CA ALA A 70 -0.67 6.46 7.82
C ALA A 70 -0.82 7.83 8.51
N LEU A 71 -1.83 7.99 9.38
CA LEU A 71 -2.07 9.25 10.06
C LEU A 71 -2.55 9.03 11.50
N LEU A 72 -1.62 9.15 12.45
CA LEU A 72 -1.89 9.13 13.88
C LEU A 72 -2.32 10.52 14.36
N GLN A 73 -3.42 10.58 15.10
CA GLN A 73 -4.11 11.79 15.54
C GLN A 73 -4.46 11.78 17.03
N ALA A 74 -4.47 10.61 17.67
CA ALA A 74 -4.84 10.49 19.08
C ALA A 74 -3.88 9.61 19.91
N PRO A 75 -3.72 9.88 21.22
CA PRO A 75 -2.90 9.05 22.11
C PRO A 75 -3.31 7.57 22.16
N SER A 76 -4.61 7.28 22.00
CA SER A 76 -5.11 5.90 21.94
C SER A 76 -4.54 5.13 20.75
N GLU A 77 -4.29 5.81 19.63
CA GLU A 77 -3.74 5.20 18.42
C GLU A 77 -2.25 4.88 18.57
N LEU A 78 -1.51 5.69 19.35
CA LEU A 78 -0.13 5.38 19.75
C LEU A 78 -0.06 4.12 20.61
N ASN A 79 -1.04 3.90 21.51
CA ASN A 79 -1.10 2.67 22.30
C ASN A 79 -1.36 1.44 21.43
N GLU A 80 -2.21 1.55 20.41
CA GLU A 80 -2.42 0.45 19.44
C GLU A 80 -1.19 0.21 18.58
N LEU A 81 -0.55 1.27 18.06
CA LEU A 81 0.69 1.19 17.32
C LEU A 81 1.78 0.47 18.13
N LYS A 82 1.94 0.83 19.41
CA LYS A 82 2.91 0.17 20.30
C LYS A 82 2.70 -1.34 20.35
N ARG A 83 1.45 -1.81 20.39
CA ARG A 83 1.14 -3.25 20.38
C ARG A 83 1.52 -3.93 19.06
N TYR A 84 1.40 -3.24 17.93
CA TYR A 84 1.89 -3.77 16.65
C TYR A 84 3.41 -3.77 16.58
N VAL A 85 4.09 -2.74 17.07
CA VAL A 85 5.57 -2.69 17.09
C VAL A 85 6.14 -3.78 18.01
N GLU A 86 5.52 -3.97 19.18
CA GLU A 86 5.95 -4.94 20.20
C GLU A 86 5.36 -6.35 20.00
N ASN A 87 4.85 -6.64 18.80
CA ASN A 87 4.19 -7.93 18.52
C ASN A 87 5.15 -9.13 18.57
N GLY A 88 6.44 -8.93 18.29
CA GLY A 88 7.50 -9.94 18.41
C GLY A 88 7.47 -11.09 17.40
N GLU A 89 6.48 -11.13 16.50
CA GLU A 89 6.25 -12.26 15.58
C GLU A 89 6.40 -11.86 14.12
N PHE A 90 5.87 -10.70 13.74
CA PHE A 90 5.74 -10.22 12.36
C PHE A 90 6.45 -8.90 12.13
N LEU A 91 6.96 -8.74 10.90
CA LEU A 91 7.41 -7.46 10.40
C LEU A 91 6.23 -6.48 10.36
N PHE A 92 6.48 -5.18 10.50
CA PHE A 92 5.47 -4.17 10.29
C PHE A 92 5.89 -3.16 9.22
N GLU A 93 4.88 -2.60 8.57
CA GLU A 93 5.03 -1.48 7.66
C GLU A 93 4.71 -0.18 8.41
N ALA A 94 5.73 0.65 8.56
CA ALA A 94 5.62 1.99 9.11
C ALA A 94 5.08 2.95 8.03
N ASN A 95 3.89 3.50 8.29
CA ASN A 95 3.25 4.50 7.43
C ASN A 95 3.24 5.91 8.05
N ASP A 96 3.77 6.07 9.28
CA ASP A 96 3.95 7.34 9.98
C ASP A 96 5.29 7.36 10.75
N LEU A 97 5.86 8.54 10.98
CA LEU A 97 7.15 8.69 11.67
C LEU A 97 7.11 8.26 13.14
N GLY A 98 5.95 8.24 13.78
CA GLY A 98 5.76 7.65 15.10
C GLY A 98 6.10 6.15 15.11
N ALA A 99 5.71 5.41 14.07
CA ALA A 99 6.06 3.99 13.92
C ALA A 99 7.56 3.81 13.67
N VAL A 100 8.16 4.66 12.84
CA VAL A 100 9.62 4.67 12.58
C VAL A 100 10.40 4.92 13.87
N ASN A 101 10.00 5.93 14.66
CA ASN A 101 10.69 6.25 15.90
C ASN A 101 10.59 5.10 16.92
N MET A 102 9.40 4.54 17.11
CA MET A 102 9.22 3.38 18.01
C MET A 102 10.04 2.16 17.56
N ALA A 103 10.18 1.93 16.25
CA ALA A 103 11.05 0.91 15.69
C ALA A 103 12.52 1.14 16.06
N ALA A 104 13.00 2.36 15.80
CA ALA A 104 14.38 2.75 15.97
C ALA A 104 14.82 2.67 17.45
N GLU A 105 13.99 3.15 18.37
CA GLU A 105 14.23 3.05 19.82
C GLU A 105 14.39 1.61 20.30
N ARG A 106 13.77 0.65 19.60
CA ARG A 106 13.79 -0.78 19.93
C ARG A 106 14.75 -1.60 19.08
N GLY A 107 15.41 -0.97 18.10
CA GLY A 107 16.26 -1.67 17.13
C GLY A 107 15.52 -2.69 16.27
N LEU A 108 14.22 -2.48 16.01
CA LEU A 108 13.39 -3.41 15.24
C LEU A 108 13.45 -3.12 13.74
N PRO A 109 13.50 -4.14 12.87
CA PRO A 109 13.40 -3.95 11.44
C PRO A 109 11.98 -3.54 11.04
N PHE A 110 11.85 -2.72 9.99
CA PHE A 110 10.54 -2.31 9.46
C PHE A 110 10.54 -2.13 7.93
N VAL A 111 9.35 -2.19 7.34
CA VAL A 111 9.10 -1.73 5.97
C VAL A 111 8.71 -0.25 6.02
N ALA A 112 9.41 0.60 5.28
CA ALA A 112 8.98 1.98 5.05
C ALA A 112 7.88 1.98 3.99
N GLY A 113 6.63 2.21 4.39
CA GLY A 113 5.49 2.28 3.47
C GLY A 113 5.51 3.56 2.63
N HIS A 114 4.80 3.55 1.50
CA HIS A 114 4.76 4.69 0.57
C HIS A 114 4.21 5.97 1.22
N ALA A 115 3.39 5.84 2.28
CA ALA A 115 2.81 6.99 3.01
C ALA A 115 3.85 7.85 3.74
N LEU A 116 5.07 7.32 3.97
CA LEU A 116 6.18 8.11 4.54
C LEU A 116 6.73 9.16 3.59
N ASN A 117 6.37 9.13 2.30
CA ASN A 117 6.72 10.18 1.33
C ASN A 117 8.24 10.45 1.27
N CYS A 118 9.02 9.37 1.15
CA CYS A 118 10.48 9.46 1.10
C CYS A 118 10.98 9.72 -0.33
N TYR A 119 11.44 10.96 -0.58
CA TYR A 119 11.80 11.47 -1.92
C TYR A 119 13.30 11.70 -2.15
N ASN A 120 14.21 11.19 -1.32
CA ASN A 120 15.64 11.39 -1.58
C ASN A 120 16.51 10.34 -0.87
N ALA A 121 17.72 10.15 -1.40
CA ALA A 121 18.63 9.12 -0.91
C ALA A 121 19.14 9.41 0.52
N TYR A 122 19.23 10.68 0.93
CA TYR A 122 19.65 11.04 2.29
C TYR A 122 18.61 10.63 3.34
N THR A 123 17.33 10.83 3.05
CA THR A 123 16.23 10.37 3.91
C THR A 123 16.17 8.84 3.93
N LEU A 124 16.34 8.15 2.80
CA LEU A 124 16.43 6.69 2.80
C LEU A 124 17.60 6.17 3.65
N ARG A 125 18.76 6.84 3.59
CA ARG A 125 19.91 6.48 4.42
C ARG A 125 19.61 6.67 5.91
N LEU A 126 18.86 7.70 6.29
CA LEU A 126 18.41 7.89 7.67
C LEU A 126 17.48 6.75 8.10
N LEU A 127 16.45 6.44 7.29
CA LEU A 127 15.52 5.33 7.57
C LEU A 127 16.25 3.99 7.67
N ARG A 128 17.26 3.75 6.81
CA ARG A 128 18.08 2.54 6.86
C ARG A 128 18.86 2.42 8.17
N ARG A 129 19.43 3.53 8.66
CA ARG A 129 20.11 3.58 9.97
C ARG A 129 19.14 3.35 11.13
N GLN A 130 17.87 3.66 10.95
CA GLN A 130 16.80 3.46 11.94
C GLN A 130 16.20 2.04 11.92
N GLY A 131 16.57 1.18 10.96
CA GLY A 131 16.09 -0.20 10.89
C GLY A 131 15.24 -0.53 9.66
N MET A 132 15.08 0.39 8.71
CA MET A 132 14.36 0.09 7.46
C MET A 132 15.06 -1.03 6.69
N ILE A 133 14.33 -2.09 6.34
CA ILE A 133 14.86 -3.20 5.52
C ILE A 133 14.23 -3.25 4.12
N ARG A 134 13.12 -2.55 3.94
CA ARG A 134 12.38 -2.44 2.67
C ARG A 134 11.78 -1.06 2.56
N TRP A 135 11.81 -0.52 1.34
CA TRP A 135 11.20 0.77 1.03
C TRP A 135 10.19 0.61 -0.09
N CYS A 136 8.94 0.95 0.19
CA CYS A 136 7.91 1.11 -0.82
C CYS A 136 7.96 2.54 -1.34
N MET A 137 8.25 2.68 -2.64
CA MET A 137 8.36 3.97 -3.32
C MET A 137 7.05 4.77 -3.26
N PRO A 138 7.10 6.11 -3.12
CA PRO A 138 5.92 6.96 -3.25
C PRO A 138 5.23 6.79 -4.62
N VAL A 139 3.90 6.80 -4.60
CA VAL A 139 3.05 6.28 -5.68
C VAL A 139 3.00 7.16 -6.93
N GLU A 140 3.37 8.42 -6.80
CA GLU A 140 3.33 9.45 -7.83
C GLU A 140 4.66 9.63 -8.58
N LEU A 141 5.69 8.85 -8.22
CA LEU A 141 7.03 8.97 -8.79
C LEU A 141 7.20 8.03 -10.00
N SER A 142 8.06 8.44 -10.94
CA SER A 142 8.29 7.70 -12.19
C SER A 142 9.41 6.67 -12.10
N ARG A 143 9.49 5.77 -13.08
CA ARG A 143 10.62 4.82 -13.22
C ARG A 143 11.95 5.54 -13.29
N ASP A 144 12.03 6.61 -14.08
CA ASP A 144 13.25 7.40 -14.25
C ASP A 144 13.68 8.03 -12.93
N TRP A 145 12.72 8.49 -12.14
CA TRP A 145 12.99 9.04 -10.82
C TRP A 145 13.55 7.95 -9.88
N LEU A 146 12.93 6.77 -9.88
CA LEU A 146 13.42 5.61 -9.11
C LEU A 146 14.85 5.25 -9.49
N ALA A 147 15.14 5.09 -10.78
CA ALA A 147 16.48 4.76 -11.26
C ALA A 147 17.52 5.78 -10.79
N ASN A 148 17.23 7.08 -10.92
CA ASN A 148 18.12 8.14 -10.46
C ASN A 148 18.34 8.12 -8.94
N LEU A 149 17.29 7.86 -8.16
CA LEU A 149 17.41 7.73 -6.71
C LEU A 149 18.30 6.54 -6.33
N LEU A 150 18.11 5.39 -6.98
CA LEU A 150 18.90 4.20 -6.68
C LEU A 150 20.37 4.37 -7.06
N THR A 151 20.68 5.11 -8.12
CA THR A 151 22.05 5.54 -8.43
C THR A 151 22.64 6.40 -7.30
N GLN A 152 21.89 7.38 -6.78
CA GLN A 152 22.35 8.17 -5.63
C GLN A 152 22.58 7.30 -4.38
N CYS A 153 21.72 6.30 -4.14
CA CYS A 153 21.92 5.35 -3.04
C CYS A 153 23.20 4.50 -3.21
N ASP A 154 23.54 4.16 -4.46
CA ASP A 154 24.76 3.43 -4.81
C ASP A 154 26.01 4.29 -4.61
N GLU A 155 25.99 5.54 -5.09
CA GLU A 155 27.04 6.54 -4.85
C GLU A 155 27.27 6.81 -3.35
N LEU A 156 26.20 6.76 -2.55
CA LEU A 156 26.25 6.89 -1.10
C LEU A 156 26.58 5.57 -0.37
N GLY A 157 26.74 4.46 -1.10
CA GLY A 157 27.25 3.18 -0.62
C GLY A 157 26.27 2.33 0.18
N PHE A 158 24.95 2.47 -0.01
CA PHE A 158 23.94 1.72 0.77
C PHE A 158 22.78 1.13 -0.07
N ARG A 159 22.84 1.18 -1.40
CA ARG A 159 21.77 0.67 -2.29
C ARG A 159 21.41 -0.78 -1.99
N HIS A 160 22.39 -1.63 -1.72
CA HIS A 160 22.17 -3.07 -1.53
C HIS A 160 21.71 -3.45 -0.11
N ASP A 161 21.48 -2.48 0.77
CA ASP A 161 21.13 -2.72 2.17
C ASP A 161 19.62 -2.82 2.42
N PHE A 162 18.77 -2.68 1.40
CA PHE A 162 17.31 -2.73 1.50
C PHE A 162 16.63 -3.21 0.21
N GLU A 163 15.44 -3.77 0.33
CA GLU A 163 14.56 -4.15 -0.79
C GLU A 163 13.77 -2.92 -1.31
N VAL A 164 13.60 -2.82 -2.63
CA VAL A 164 12.76 -1.81 -3.30
C VAL A 164 11.41 -2.43 -3.68
N GLU A 165 10.33 -1.80 -3.23
CA GLU A 165 8.96 -2.22 -3.52
C GLU A 165 8.18 -1.14 -4.26
N VAL A 166 7.33 -1.53 -5.21
CA VAL A 166 6.47 -0.63 -5.99
C VAL A 166 5.03 -1.10 -5.96
N LEU A 167 4.11 -0.20 -5.55
CA LEU A 167 2.68 -0.40 -5.75
C LEU A 167 2.38 -0.37 -7.25
N SER A 168 2.09 -1.54 -7.81
CA SER A 168 2.03 -1.79 -9.25
C SER A 168 0.61 -2.09 -9.74
N TYR A 169 -0.34 -2.31 -8.83
CA TYR A 169 -1.75 -2.52 -9.16
C TYR A 169 -2.68 -1.92 -8.11
N GLY A 170 -3.79 -1.32 -8.55
CA GLY A 170 -4.87 -0.79 -7.71
C GLY A 170 -4.94 0.74 -7.69
N HIS A 171 -5.90 1.30 -6.95
CA HIS A 171 -6.02 2.74 -6.83
C HIS A 171 -4.89 3.31 -5.95
N LEU A 172 -4.18 4.33 -6.44
CA LEU A 172 -3.04 4.93 -5.74
C LEU A 172 -3.52 5.85 -4.63
N PRO A 173 -3.10 5.69 -3.36
CA PRO A 173 -3.42 6.63 -2.29
C PRO A 173 -2.56 7.90 -2.39
N LEU A 174 -3.04 8.88 -3.17
CA LEU A 174 -2.30 10.10 -3.53
C LEU A 174 -2.21 11.12 -2.40
N ALA A 175 -3.20 11.16 -1.50
CA ALA A 175 -3.22 12.10 -0.39
C ALA A 175 -4.01 11.57 0.81
N TYR A 176 -3.62 12.04 2.00
CA TYR A 176 -4.28 11.76 3.28
C TYR A 176 -4.72 13.06 3.94
N SER A 177 -5.92 13.09 4.52
CA SER A 177 -6.45 14.26 5.22
C SER A 177 -6.76 13.96 6.69
N ALA A 178 -6.56 14.95 7.57
CA ALA A 178 -7.07 14.87 8.93
C ALA A 178 -8.62 14.78 8.97
N ARG A 179 -9.29 15.28 7.92
CA ARG A 179 -10.75 15.20 7.75
C ARG A 179 -11.13 13.99 6.89
N CYS A 180 -12.29 13.41 7.17
CA CYS A 180 -12.82 12.28 6.39
C CYS A 180 -13.70 12.79 5.24
N PHE A 181 -13.24 12.61 4.00
CA PHE A 181 -13.97 13.00 2.79
C PHE A 181 -15.27 12.21 2.63
N THR A 182 -15.26 10.91 2.96
CA THR A 182 -16.48 10.08 2.91
C THR A 182 -17.52 10.56 3.91
N ALA A 183 -17.14 10.89 5.15
CA ALA A 183 -18.06 11.46 6.13
C ALA A 183 -18.61 12.82 5.66
N ARG A 184 -17.74 13.68 5.14
CA ARG A 184 -18.13 14.99 4.61
C ARG A 184 -19.11 14.86 3.44
N SER A 185 -18.97 13.84 2.60
CA SER A 185 -19.90 13.58 1.48
C SER A 185 -21.31 13.16 1.94
N GLU A 186 -21.45 12.68 3.17
CA GLU A 186 -22.75 12.45 3.83
C GLU A 186 -23.15 13.63 4.75
N ASN A 187 -22.49 14.78 4.63
CA ASN A 187 -22.67 15.96 5.46
C ASN A 187 -22.48 15.71 6.96
N ARG A 188 -21.57 14.80 7.32
CA ARG A 188 -21.22 14.44 8.70
C ARG A 188 -19.83 14.93 9.08
N GLY A 189 -19.63 15.19 10.37
CA GLY A 189 -18.31 15.36 10.97
C GLY A 189 -17.55 14.03 11.03
N LYS A 190 -16.21 14.08 11.14
CA LYS A 190 -15.39 12.87 11.25
C LYS A 190 -15.71 12.09 12.54
N ASP A 191 -15.92 12.79 13.64
CA ASP A 191 -16.17 12.17 14.96
C ASP A 191 -17.54 11.48 15.02
N GLU A 192 -18.50 11.96 14.24
CA GLU A 192 -19.88 11.44 14.13
C GLU A 192 -20.10 10.70 12.80
N CYS A 193 -19.03 10.18 12.19
CA CYS A 193 -19.11 9.57 10.87
C CYS A 193 -19.91 8.27 10.81
N GLU A 194 -20.24 7.66 11.96
CA GLU A 194 -20.97 6.38 12.07
C GLU A 194 -20.36 5.27 11.20
N THR A 195 -19.05 5.34 10.95
CA THR A 195 -18.34 4.42 10.04
C THR A 195 -18.99 4.27 8.65
N CYS A 196 -19.61 5.34 8.15
CA CYS A 196 -20.35 5.38 6.87
C CYS A 196 -19.57 4.87 5.65
N CYS A 197 -18.23 4.87 5.70
CA CYS A 197 -17.38 4.28 4.66
C CYS A 197 -17.68 2.81 4.37
N ILE A 198 -18.31 2.07 5.30
CA ILE A 198 -18.67 0.65 5.07
C ILE A 198 -19.69 0.49 3.94
N LYS A 199 -20.49 1.52 3.67
CA LYS A 199 -21.47 1.55 2.58
C LYS A 199 -20.82 1.71 1.20
N TYR A 200 -19.52 2.00 1.16
CA TYR A 200 -18.76 2.27 -0.05
C TYR A 200 -17.53 1.33 -0.11
N PRO A 201 -17.74 0.03 -0.38
CA PRO A 201 -16.68 -0.98 -0.32
C PRO A 201 -15.56 -0.80 -1.36
N GLN A 202 -15.78 0.06 -2.37
CA GLN A 202 -14.80 0.50 -3.38
C GLN A 202 -14.52 2.02 -3.31
N GLY A 203 -14.91 2.67 -2.21
CA GLY A 203 -14.84 4.12 -2.07
C GLY A 203 -15.90 4.86 -2.89
N ARG A 204 -15.74 6.18 -2.99
CA ARG A 204 -16.68 7.07 -3.71
C ARG A 204 -16.00 7.73 -4.89
N MET A 205 -16.50 7.46 -6.09
CA MET A 205 -16.03 8.13 -7.30
C MET A 205 -16.28 9.64 -7.22
N MET A 206 -15.26 10.42 -7.59
CA MET A 206 -15.33 11.87 -7.72
C MET A 206 -15.07 12.26 -9.17
N ARG A 207 -15.95 13.12 -9.69
CA ARG A 207 -15.88 13.65 -11.05
C ARG A 207 -15.55 15.14 -11.06
N SER A 208 -14.89 15.59 -12.13
CA SER A 208 -14.72 17.01 -12.42
C SER A 208 -16.04 17.66 -12.87
N GLN A 209 -16.04 18.98 -13.11
CA GLN A 209 -17.21 19.68 -13.65
C GLN A 209 -17.55 19.21 -15.07
N GLU A 210 -16.54 18.77 -15.82
CA GLU A 210 -16.63 18.17 -17.16
C GLU A 210 -17.02 16.68 -17.12
N GLN A 211 -17.47 16.16 -15.97
CA GLN A 211 -17.90 14.76 -15.78
C GLN A 211 -16.81 13.69 -15.94
N GLN A 212 -15.53 14.08 -16.01
CA GLN A 212 -14.42 13.13 -16.03
C GLN A 212 -14.16 12.58 -14.61
N GLN A 213 -13.99 11.26 -14.49
CA GLN A 213 -13.54 10.65 -13.24
C GLN A 213 -12.09 11.05 -12.97
N VAL A 214 -11.85 11.61 -11.78
CA VAL A 214 -10.54 12.13 -11.38
C VAL A 214 -9.97 11.41 -10.17
N PHE A 215 -10.82 11.05 -9.20
CA PHE A 215 -10.37 10.45 -7.96
C PHE A 215 -11.41 9.46 -7.39
N VAL A 216 -10.96 8.62 -6.47
CA VAL A 216 -11.80 7.81 -5.58
C VAL A 216 -11.55 8.27 -4.15
N LEU A 217 -12.61 8.63 -3.42
CA LEU A 217 -12.55 9.04 -2.01
C LEU A 217 -12.78 7.84 -1.10
N ASN A 218 -11.82 7.54 -0.23
CA ASN A 218 -11.88 6.40 0.69
C ASN A 218 -11.51 6.84 2.12
N GLY A 219 -12.51 7.22 2.91
CA GLY A 219 -12.30 7.73 4.25
C GLY A 219 -11.50 9.04 4.21
N ILE A 220 -10.26 8.99 4.70
CA ILE A 220 -9.33 10.12 4.69
C ILE A 220 -8.46 10.18 3.43
N GLN A 221 -8.51 9.16 2.57
CA GLN A 221 -7.70 9.07 1.37
C GLN A 221 -8.39 9.71 0.17
N THR A 222 -7.60 10.43 -0.61
CA THR A 222 -7.90 10.74 -2.02
C THR A 222 -7.04 9.82 -2.86
N MET A 223 -7.69 8.95 -3.64
CA MET A 223 -7.02 7.94 -4.45
C MET A 223 -7.12 8.26 -5.94
N SER A 224 -6.26 7.69 -6.77
CA SER A 224 -6.34 7.82 -8.24
C SER A 224 -7.74 7.45 -8.75
N GLY A 225 -8.21 8.15 -9.79
CA GLY A 225 -9.51 7.88 -10.39
C GLY A 225 -9.57 6.53 -11.08
N TYR A 226 -8.51 6.14 -11.78
CA TYR A 226 -8.40 4.87 -12.49
C TYR A 226 -7.48 3.91 -11.75
N CYS A 227 -7.61 2.61 -12.03
CA CYS A 227 -6.77 1.58 -11.47
C CYS A 227 -5.36 1.70 -12.04
N TYR A 228 -4.37 1.91 -11.18
CA TYR A 228 -3.00 1.86 -11.65
C TYR A 228 -2.63 0.43 -12.04
N ASN A 229 -1.98 0.24 -13.18
CA ASN A 229 -1.66 -1.08 -13.68
C ASN A 229 -0.30 -1.08 -14.41
N LEU A 230 0.70 -1.68 -13.78
CA LEU A 230 2.06 -1.81 -14.30
C LEU A 230 2.39 -3.22 -14.78
N GLY A 231 1.38 -4.08 -15.02
CA GLY A 231 1.63 -5.46 -15.44
C GLY A 231 2.42 -5.57 -16.75
N ASN A 232 2.25 -4.60 -17.66
CA ASN A 232 3.03 -4.52 -18.91
C ASN A 232 4.40 -3.84 -18.75
N GLU A 233 4.69 -3.28 -17.57
CA GLU A 233 5.96 -2.63 -17.24
C GLU A 233 6.95 -3.54 -16.51
N LEU A 234 6.55 -4.76 -16.15
CA LEU A 234 7.39 -5.70 -15.40
C LEU A 234 8.78 -5.93 -16.01
N PRO A 235 8.94 -6.05 -17.36
CA PRO A 235 10.27 -6.12 -17.95
C PRO A 235 11.15 -4.90 -17.64
N ASN A 236 10.55 -3.71 -17.53
CA ASN A 236 11.24 -2.45 -17.23
C ASN A 236 11.60 -2.31 -15.74
N MET A 237 11.20 -3.26 -14.90
CA MET A 237 11.49 -3.27 -13.45
C MET A 237 12.71 -4.11 -13.08
N GLN A 238 13.22 -4.93 -14.00
CA GLN A 238 14.35 -5.83 -13.75
C GLN A 238 15.59 -5.05 -13.28
N GLY A 239 16.16 -5.46 -12.13
CA GLY A 239 17.30 -4.80 -11.50
C GLY A 239 16.97 -3.51 -10.73
N LEU A 240 15.74 -3.00 -10.83
CA LEU A 240 15.30 -1.80 -10.13
C LEU A 240 14.36 -2.13 -8.96
N VAL A 241 13.43 -3.07 -9.16
CA VAL A 241 12.37 -3.41 -8.21
C VAL A 241 12.56 -4.85 -7.74
N ASP A 242 12.54 -5.05 -6.43
CA ASP A 242 12.62 -6.37 -5.81
C ASP A 242 11.23 -6.99 -5.60
N ILE A 243 10.23 -6.13 -5.31
CA ILE A 243 8.87 -6.54 -4.95
C ILE A 243 7.82 -5.72 -5.71
N VAL A 244 6.92 -6.43 -6.39
CA VAL A 244 5.75 -5.90 -7.08
C VAL A 244 4.53 -6.06 -6.17
N ARG A 245 3.94 -4.95 -5.71
CA ARG A 245 2.80 -4.96 -4.79
C ARG A 245 1.49 -4.69 -5.52
N LEU A 246 0.47 -5.53 -5.29
CA LEU A 246 -0.89 -5.33 -5.78
C LEU A 246 -1.81 -4.96 -4.60
N SER A 247 -2.60 -3.89 -4.72
CA SER A 247 -3.58 -3.50 -3.70
C SER A 247 -4.90 -4.25 -3.90
N PRO A 248 -5.46 -4.87 -2.84
CA PRO A 248 -6.76 -5.53 -2.90
C PRO A 248 -7.90 -4.61 -3.33
N GLN A 249 -8.62 -5.03 -4.36
CA GLN A 249 -9.91 -4.43 -4.78
C GLN A 249 -11.09 -5.40 -4.61
N GLY A 250 -10.78 -6.68 -4.45
CA GLY A 250 -11.71 -7.80 -4.33
C GLY A 250 -10.96 -9.13 -4.54
N ALA A 251 -11.67 -10.25 -4.53
CA ALA A 251 -11.09 -11.58 -4.70
C ALA A 251 -10.38 -11.75 -6.06
N GLU A 252 -10.83 -11.02 -7.09
CA GLU A 252 -10.22 -10.97 -8.43
C GLU A 252 -8.77 -10.46 -8.41
N THR A 253 -8.37 -9.70 -7.38
CA THR A 253 -6.99 -9.25 -7.23
C THR A 253 -6.04 -10.43 -7.06
N LEU A 254 -6.48 -11.55 -6.47
CA LEU A 254 -5.64 -12.74 -6.31
C LEU A 254 -5.27 -13.35 -7.67
N ALA A 255 -6.22 -13.41 -8.60
CA ALA A 255 -5.96 -13.85 -9.97
C ALA A 255 -5.07 -12.86 -10.75
N GLN A 256 -5.13 -11.56 -10.42
CA GLN A 256 -4.22 -10.57 -11.00
C GLN A 256 -2.76 -10.81 -10.60
N ILE A 257 -2.48 -11.37 -9.41
CA ILE A 257 -1.11 -11.74 -9.03
C ILE A 257 -0.55 -12.79 -10.00
N ASP A 258 -1.36 -13.79 -10.35
CA ASP A 258 -0.97 -14.82 -11.31
C ASP A 258 -0.75 -14.23 -12.71
N ALA A 259 -1.63 -13.33 -13.14
CA ALA A 259 -1.51 -12.64 -14.43
C ALA A 259 -0.23 -11.78 -14.51
N PHE A 260 0.08 -11.04 -13.45
CA PHE A 260 1.33 -10.28 -13.34
C PHE A 260 2.55 -11.22 -13.38
N ARG A 261 2.54 -12.31 -12.61
CA ARG A 261 3.61 -13.31 -12.63
C ARG A 261 3.84 -13.90 -14.01
N ALA A 262 2.77 -14.25 -14.71
CA ALA A 262 2.83 -14.81 -16.06
C ALA A 262 3.43 -13.83 -17.07
N ASN A 263 3.28 -12.53 -16.84
CA ASN A 263 3.85 -11.47 -17.68
C ASN A 263 5.20 -10.91 -17.18
N GLU A 264 5.89 -11.54 -16.23
CA GLU A 264 7.16 -11.01 -15.68
C GLU A 264 8.22 -10.73 -16.77
N ARG A 265 8.20 -11.51 -17.86
CA ARG A 265 9.09 -11.37 -19.02
C ARG A 265 8.49 -10.60 -20.19
N GLY A 266 7.24 -10.13 -20.08
CA GLY A 266 6.54 -9.43 -21.16
C GLY A 266 5.94 -10.36 -22.22
N GLU A 267 5.88 -11.66 -21.95
CA GLU A 267 5.43 -12.69 -22.91
C GLU A 267 3.89 -12.87 -22.92
N GLN A 268 3.19 -12.37 -21.89
CA GLN A 268 1.73 -12.49 -21.73
C GLN A 268 1.12 -11.14 -21.35
N PRO A 269 1.16 -10.15 -22.26
CA PRO A 269 0.74 -8.80 -21.95
C PRO A 269 -0.71 -8.74 -21.48
N LEU A 270 -0.95 -7.94 -20.45
CA LEU A 270 -2.28 -7.69 -19.89
C LEU A 270 -3.05 -6.72 -20.79
N ALA A 271 -4.35 -6.97 -20.96
CA ALA A 271 -5.25 -6.04 -21.60
C ALA A 271 -5.53 -4.86 -20.67
N LEU A 272 -5.14 -3.65 -21.09
CA LEU A 272 -5.39 -2.41 -20.37
C LEU A 272 -6.45 -1.59 -21.11
N THR A 273 -7.40 -1.03 -20.38
CA THR A 273 -8.51 -0.26 -20.95
C THR A 273 -8.37 1.22 -20.59
N ASP A 274 -8.38 2.08 -21.60
CA ASP A 274 -8.35 3.53 -21.38
C ASP A 274 -9.54 3.97 -20.51
N HIS A 275 -9.31 4.93 -19.62
CA HIS A 275 -10.27 5.37 -18.59
C HIS A 275 -10.75 4.29 -17.60
N ALA A 276 -10.07 3.14 -17.53
CA ALA A 276 -10.22 2.16 -16.46
C ALA A 276 -8.88 1.86 -15.78
N ASP A 277 -7.82 1.74 -16.59
CA ASP A 277 -6.44 1.59 -16.17
C ASP A 277 -5.64 2.89 -16.36
N CYS A 278 -4.56 3.05 -15.60
CA CYS A 278 -3.56 4.09 -15.83
C CYS A 278 -2.14 3.62 -15.48
N ASN A 279 -1.13 4.22 -16.12
CA ASN A 279 0.29 3.99 -15.83
C ASN A 279 1.13 5.28 -15.95
N GLY A 280 0.45 6.44 -16.01
CA GLY A 280 1.08 7.70 -16.38
C GLY A 280 2.22 8.14 -15.46
N TYR A 281 2.10 7.97 -14.15
CA TYR A 281 3.18 8.33 -13.20
C TYR A 281 4.47 7.56 -13.49
N TRP A 282 4.40 6.24 -13.67
CA TRP A 282 5.54 5.41 -14.06
C TRP A 282 6.24 5.94 -15.31
N ARG A 283 5.45 6.33 -16.30
CA ARG A 283 5.87 6.83 -17.62
C ARG A 283 6.17 8.33 -17.66
N ARG A 284 6.18 9.02 -16.50
CA ARG A 284 6.47 10.46 -16.37
C ARG A 284 5.51 11.36 -17.16
N VAL A 285 4.24 10.98 -17.21
CA VAL A 285 3.14 11.80 -17.75
C VAL A 285 2.04 11.96 -16.69
N ALA A 286 0.91 12.58 -17.05
CA ALA A 286 -0.21 12.75 -16.13
C ALA A 286 -0.67 11.39 -15.57
N GLY A 287 -0.81 11.27 -14.24
CA GLY A 287 -1.09 9.99 -13.58
C GLY A 287 -2.40 9.29 -13.98
N LEU A 288 -3.32 10.04 -14.57
CA LEU A 288 -4.60 9.56 -15.10
C LEU A 288 -4.54 9.08 -16.55
N ALA A 289 -3.40 9.21 -17.21
CA ALA A 289 -3.19 8.72 -18.56
C ALA A 289 -2.82 7.22 -18.56
N LEU A 290 -3.25 6.54 -19.62
CA LEU A 290 -2.76 5.24 -20.02
C LEU A 290 -1.86 5.40 -21.25
N VAL A 291 -0.64 4.88 -21.18
CA VAL A 291 0.36 4.94 -22.25
C VAL A 291 0.75 3.51 -22.64
N GLY A 292 0.73 3.22 -23.94
CA GLY A 292 1.16 1.94 -24.52
C GLY A 292 2.67 1.73 -24.53
#